data_AF-A0A0C3D5T6-F1
#
_entry.id   AF-A0A0C3D5T6-F1
#
_cell.length_a   1.000
_cell.length_b   1.000
_cell.length_c   1.000
_cell.angle_alpha   90.00
_cell.angle_beta   90.00
_cell.angle_gamma   90.00
#
_symmetry.space_group_name_H-M   'P 1'
#
loop_
_entity.id
_entity.type
_entity.pdbx_description
1 polymer ?
#
loop_
_entity_poly.entity_id
_entity_poly.type
_entity_poly.pdbx_seq_one_letter_code
_entity_poly.pdbx_strand_id
1 'polypeptide(L)' 'SPDGTRIVSGSHDNTVRVWDTDSGVEIGSPLEGHTLGVTSVAFSCDGTKIVSGSWDNSARVWNA' A
#
# COMPACT_ATOMS: atom_id res chain seq x y z
N SER A 1 -8.93 -0.63 3.54
CA SER A 1 -9.23 -2.07 3.60
C SER A 1 -10.74 -2.23 3.52
N PRO A 2 -11.26 -3.41 3.15
CA PRO A 2 -12.69 -3.63 2.95
C PRO A 2 -13.54 -3.40 4.21
N ASP A 3 -12.95 -3.64 5.40
CA ASP A 3 -13.55 -3.37 6.71
C ASP A 3 -13.49 -1.89 7.13
N GLY A 4 -12.83 -1.04 6.34
CA GLY A 4 -12.73 0.40 6.58
C GLY A 4 -11.78 0.81 7.70
N THR A 5 -11.02 -0.11 8.29
CA THR A 5 -10.13 0.18 9.44
C THR A 5 -8.74 0.66 9.03
N ARG A 6 -8.34 0.41 7.77
CA ARG A 6 -7.02 0.78 7.24
C ARG A 6 -7.11 1.53 5.92
N ILE A 7 -6.19 2.45 5.68
CA ILE A 7 -5.98 3.10 4.37
C ILE A 7 -4.65 2.62 3.78
N VAL A 8 -4.57 2.56 2.45
CA VAL A 8 -3.32 2.31 1.73
C VAL A 8 -3.04 3.46 0.77
N SER A 9 -1.78 3.86 0.68
CA SER A 9 -1.32 4.91 -0.24
C SER A 9 -0.04 4.48 -0.94
N GLY A 10 0.08 4.83 -2.22
CA GLY A 10 1.35 4.80 -2.96
C GLY A 10 1.94 6.20 -3.09
N SER A 11 3.27 6.31 -3.14
CA SER A 11 4.00 7.58 -3.21
C SER A 11 5.10 7.55 -4.28
N HIS A 12 5.51 8.74 -4.74
CA HIS A 12 6.67 8.93 -5.61
C HIS A 12 8.02 8.70 -4.90
N ASP A 13 8.01 8.49 -3.58
CA ASP A 13 9.18 8.00 -2.82
C ASP A 13 9.44 6.49 -3.00
N ASN A 14 8.70 5.85 -3.91
CA ASN A 14 8.75 4.43 -4.26
C ASN A 14 8.20 3.48 -3.19
N THR A 15 7.49 4.01 -2.17
CA THR A 15 6.93 3.19 -1.09
C THR A 15 5.42 3.05 -1.17
N VAL A 16 4.92 1.98 -0.56
CA VAL A 16 3.50 1.81 -0.19
C VAL A 16 3.40 1.90 1.33
N ARG A 17 2.42 2.64 1.84
CA ARG A 17 2.20 2.81 3.29
C ARG A 17 0.78 2.45 3.67
N VAL A 18 0.63 1.95 4.89
CA VAL A 18 -0.66 1.57 5.48
C VAL A 18 -0.92 2.43 6.70
N TRP A 19 -2.16 2.86 6.87
CA TRP A 19 -2.55 3.80 7.92
C TRP A 19 -3.74 3.25 8.69
N ASP A 20 -3.77 3.49 9.99
CA ASP A 20 -4.95 3.30 10.83
C ASP A 20 -5.92 4.46 10.59
N THR A 21 -7.19 4.15 10.31
CA THR A 21 -8.18 5.20 9.97
C THR A 21 -8.56 6.09 11.14
N ASP A 22 -8.56 5.55 12.35
CA ASP A 22 -9.07 6.24 13.53
C ASP A 22 -8.02 7.18 14.12
N SER A 23 -6.78 6.70 14.23
CA SER A 23 -5.67 7.46 14.78
C SER A 23 -4.92 8.29 13.73
N GLY A 24 -5.03 7.93 12.44
CA GLY A 24 -4.25 8.54 11.36
C GLY A 24 -2.76 8.20 11.41
N VAL A 25 -2.38 7.21 12.23
CA VAL A 25 -0.98 6.80 12.41
C VAL A 25 -0.61 5.73 11.37
N GLU A 26 0.62 5.79 10.88
CA GLU A 26 1.18 4.78 9.98
C GLU A 26 1.34 3.44 10.72
N ILE A 27 0.86 2.36 10.10
CA ILE A 27 0.95 0.99 10.62
C ILE A 27 2.17 0.32 10.00
N GLY A 28 3.12 -0.08 10.86
CA GLY A 28 4.32 -0.81 10.44
C GLY A 28 5.33 0.07 9.71
N SER A 29 6.23 -0.57 8.97
CA SER A 29 7.22 0.11 8.14
C SER A 29 6.70 0.26 6.70
N PRO A 30 7.17 1.27 5.95
CA PRO A 30 6.88 1.37 4.53
C PRO A 30 7.22 0.07 3.80
N LEU A 31 6.36 -0.32 2.86
CA LEU A 31 6.58 -1.48 2.01
C LEU A 31 7.52 -1.06 0.87
N GLU A 32 8.75 -1.54 0.97
CA GLU A 32 9.84 -1.21 0.05
C GLU A 32 10.04 -2.31 -0.99
N GLY A 33 10.40 -1.91 -2.21
CA GLY A 33 10.78 -2.83 -3.27
C GLY A 33 10.58 -2.27 -4.67
N HIS A 34 9.66 -1.32 -4.84
CA HIS A 34 9.58 -0.58 -6.10
C HIS A 34 10.82 0.31 -6.27
N THR A 35 11.27 0.44 -7.52
CA THR A 35 12.44 1.29 -7.83
C THR A 35 12.06 2.64 -8.42
N LEU A 36 10.76 2.85 -8.70
CA LEU A 36 10.16 4.11 -9.16
C LEU A 36 8.81 4.34 -8.47
N GLY A 37 8.23 5.52 -8.68
CA GLY A 37 7.03 5.97 -7.99
C GLY A 37 5.83 5.02 -8.15
N VAL A 38 5.10 4.81 -7.04
CA VAL A 38 3.89 3.99 -7.01
C VAL A 38 2.70 4.83 -7.48
N THR A 39 1.99 4.34 -8.48
CA THR A 39 0.90 5.07 -9.15
C THR A 39 -0.49 4.56 -8.82
N SER A 40 -0.59 3.33 -8.31
CA SER A 40 -1.87 2.72 -7.95
C SER A 40 -1.69 1.74 -6.80
N VAL A 41 -2.70 1.66 -5.94
CA VAL A 41 -2.78 0.74 -4.81
C VAL A 41 -4.21 0.25 -4.62
N ALA A 42 -4.37 -0.98 -4.13
CA ALA A 42 -5.67 -1.51 -3.70
C ALA A 42 -5.49 -2.61 -2.65
N PHE A 43 -6.49 -2.76 -1.77
CA PHE A 43 -6.62 -3.93 -0.92
C PHE A 43 -7.34 -5.07 -1.66
N SER A 44 -7.02 -6.32 -1.32
CA SER A 44 -7.86 -7.47 -1.67
C SER A 44 -9.23 -7.39 -0.98
N CYS A 45 -10.23 -8.08 -1.52
CA CYS A 45 -11.60 -8.09 -0.98
C CYS A 45 -11.70 -8.63 0.46
N ASP A 46 -10.77 -9.48 0.88
CA ASP A 46 -10.66 -9.99 2.25
C ASP A 46 -9.74 -9.14 3.15
N GLY A 47 -9.12 -8.09 2.60
CA GLY A 47 -8.23 -7.19 3.33
C GLY A 47 -6.89 -7.80 3.77
N THR A 48 -6.54 -9.00 3.31
CA THR A 48 -5.30 -9.70 3.71
C THR A 48 -4.10 -9.36 2.84
N LYS A 49 -4.33 -8.79 1.66
CA LYS A 49 -3.30 -8.42 0.69
C LYS A 49 -3.46 -6.98 0.22
N ILE A 50 -2.36 -6.42 -0.22
CA ILE A 50 -2.30 -5.16 -0.97
C ILE A 50 -1.66 -5.46 -2.32
N VAL A 51 -2.17 -4.86 -3.39
CA VAL A 51 -1.51 -4.80 -4.69
C VAL A 51 -1.06 -3.37 -4.97
N SER A 52 0.12 -3.19 -5.57
CA SER A 52 0.62 -1.91 -6.03
C SER A 52 1.17 -1.99 -7.45
N GLY A 53 1.00 -0.92 -8.22
CA GLY A 53 1.61 -0.72 -9.54
C GLY A 53 2.54 0.49 -9.55
N SER A 54 3.65 0.41 -10.27
CA SER A 54 4.69 1.44 -10.33
C SER A 54 5.15 1.71 -11.76
N TRP A 55 5.78 2.88 -11.96
CA TRP A 55 6.52 3.21 -13.18
C TRP A 55 7.76 2.35 -13.42
N ASP A 56 8.17 1.50 -12.47
CA ASP A 56 9.25 0.52 -12.67
C ASP A 56 8.84 -0.70 -13.54
N ASN A 57 7.67 -0.62 -14.19
CA ASN A 57 7.06 -1.68 -14.99
C ASN A 57 6.70 -2.95 -14.20
N SER A 58 6.60 -2.85 -12.87
CA SER A 58 6.20 -3.96 -12.01
C SER A 58 4.88 -3.72 -11.29
N ALA A 59 4.20 -4.82 -11.00
CA ALA A 59 3.17 -4.90 -9.98
C ALA A 59 3.66 -5.81 -8.85
N ARG A 60 3.32 -5.45 -7.61
CA ARG A 60 3.73 -6.21 -6.40
C ARG A 60 2.52 -6.53 -5.54
N VAL A 61 2.59 -7.67 -4.84
CA VAL A 61 1.58 -8.10 -3.87
C VAL A 61 2.24 -8.22 -2.50
N TRP A 62 1.60 -7.63 -1.51
CA TRP A 62 2.09 -7.53 -0.13
C TRP A 62 1.10 -8.17 0.83
N ASN A 63 1.60 -8.59 1.99
CA ASN A 63 0.73 -8.91 3.13
C ASN A 63 0.32 -7.61 3.81
N ALA A 64 -0.97 -7.49 4.12
CA ALA A 64 -1.58 -6.27 4.65
C ALA A 64 -1.66 -6.26 6.18
#